data_AF-H5TNK4-F1
#
_entry.id   AF-H5TNK4-F1
#
_cell.length_a   1.000
_cell.length_b   1.000
_cell.length_c   1.000
_cell.angle_alpha   90.00
_cell.angle_beta   90.00
_cell.angle_gamma   90.00
#
_symmetry.space_group_name_H-M   'P 1'
#
loop_
_entity.id
_entity.type
_entity.pdbx_description
1 polymer ?
#
loop_
_entity_poly.entity_id
_entity_poly.type
_entity_poly.pdbx_seq_one_letter_code
_entity_poly.pdbx_strand_id
1 'polypeptide(L)'
;RENWYDFAAIEREVIDAVREHRRWLPRLWDPVRDRSYRDHREAATDHQILVLAGPMLRTHGLDLDLTIHLAMSEGALRRRTPHDEHWTIAPLLDDEKDATPADIEVRYDHPDRPAIARRP
;
A
#
# COMPACT_ATOMS: atom_id res chain seq x y z
N ARG A 1 -2.35 11.15 -15.88
CA ARG A 1 -1.91 10.02 -15.04
C ARG A 1 -3.18 9.24 -14.75
N GLU A 2 -3.34 8.05 -15.33
CA GLU A 2 -4.46 7.18 -14.95
C GLU A 2 -4.19 6.79 -13.49
N ASN A 3 -5.10 7.10 -12.58
CA ASN A 3 -4.95 6.74 -11.17
C ASN A 3 -5.57 5.35 -10.98
N TRP A 4 -4.74 4.31 -11.12
CA TRP A 4 -5.14 2.90 -10.95
C TRP A 4 -5.59 2.61 -9.51
N TYR A 5 -5.19 3.47 -8.57
CA TYR A 5 -5.52 3.40 -7.15
C TYR A 5 -6.13 4.73 -6.69
N ASP A 6 -7.21 4.63 -5.93
CA ASP A 6 -7.84 5.78 -5.27
C ASP A 6 -7.30 5.92 -3.83
N PHE A 7 -6.06 6.40 -3.72
CA PHE A 7 -5.43 6.65 -2.42
C PHE A 7 -6.17 7.73 -1.61
N ALA A 8 -6.83 8.68 -2.28
CA ALA A 8 -7.66 9.69 -1.63
C ALA A 8 -8.88 9.07 -0.94
N ALA A 9 -9.47 8.00 -1.50
CA ALA A 9 -10.50 7.23 -0.81
C ALA A 9 -9.94 6.45 0.38
N ILE A 10 -8.73 5.89 0.31
CA ILE A 10 -8.08 5.23 1.46
C ILE A 10 -7.88 6.23 2.59
N GLU A 11 -7.32 7.40 2.29
CA GLU A 11 -7.09 8.48 3.25
C GLU A 11 -8.39 8.89 3.93
N ARG A 12 -9.40 9.29 3.15
CA ARG A 12 -10.68 9.78 3.69
C ARG A 12 -11.51 8.71 4.41
N GLU A 13 -11.64 7.52 3.83
CA GLU A 13 -12.62 6.51 4.26
C GLU A 13 -12.08 5.54 5.30
N VAL A 14 -10.75 5.49 5.46
CA VAL A 14 -10.05 4.57 6.36
C VAL A 14 -9.17 5.34 7.33
N ILE A 15 -8.14 6.07 6.87
CA ILE A 15 -7.16 6.70 7.77
C ILE A 15 -7.82 7.81 8.61
N ASP A 16 -8.34 8.85 7.95
CA ASP A 16 -8.97 9.99 8.61
C ASP A 16 -10.22 9.56 9.37
N ALA A 17 -11.01 8.65 8.77
CA ALA A 17 -12.23 8.16 9.40
C ALA A 17 -11.95 7.42 10.72
N VAL A 18 -10.86 6.64 10.83
CA VAL A 18 -10.47 6.04 12.12
C VAL A 18 -10.04 7.13 13.10
N ARG A 19 -9.18 8.07 12.68
CA ARG A 19 -8.62 9.11 13.55
C ARG A 19 -9.70 10.05 14.09
N GLU A 20 -10.61 10.51 13.23
CA GLU A 20 -11.59 11.56 13.56
C GLU A 20 -12.92 11.02 14.06
N HIS A 21 -13.30 9.83 13.60
CA HIS A 21 -14.66 9.33 13.77
C HIS A 21 -14.74 7.95 14.42
N ARG A 22 -13.59 7.33 14.69
CA ARG A 22 -13.47 5.95 15.20
C ARG A 22 -14.33 4.97 14.41
N ARG A 23 -14.33 5.09 13.08
CA ARG A 23 -15.02 4.15 12.18
C ARG A 23 -14.33 4.12 10.82
N TRP A 24 -14.50 3.05 10.05
CA TRP A 24 -13.87 2.92 8.74
C TRP A 24 -14.75 2.13 7.78
N LEU A 25 -14.50 2.26 6.48
CA LEU A 25 -15.19 1.47 5.45
C LEU A 25 -14.33 0.25 5.07
N PRO A 26 -14.84 -0.99 5.18
CA PRO A 26 -14.02 -2.19 4.99
C PRO A 26 -13.65 -2.47 3.55
N ARG A 27 -14.46 -2.02 2.60
CA ARG A 27 -14.18 -2.14 1.17
C ARG A 27 -14.58 -0.87 0.44
N LEU A 28 -13.72 -0.42 -0.48
CA LEU A 28 -13.91 0.81 -1.23
C LEU A 28 -14.47 0.53 -2.64
N TRP A 29 -13.73 -0.23 -3.44
CA TRP A 29 -14.01 -0.46 -4.85
C TRP A 29 -14.02 -1.95 -5.22
N ASP A 30 -15.02 -2.36 -6.00
CA ASP A 30 -15.12 -3.68 -6.62
C ASP A 30 -14.61 -3.58 -8.08
N PRO A 31 -13.37 -4.03 -8.37
CA PRO A 31 -12.81 -3.94 -9.71
C PRO A 31 -13.47 -4.89 -10.72
N VAL A 32 -14.14 -5.96 -10.25
CA VAL A 32 -14.81 -6.91 -11.15
C VAL A 32 -16.14 -6.35 -11.64
N ARG A 33 -16.84 -5.62 -10.77
CA ARG A 33 -18.15 -5.03 -11.07
C ARG A 33 -18.09 -3.55 -11.41
N ASP A 34 -16.88 -2.99 -11.42
CA ASP A 34 -16.58 -1.59 -11.74
C ASP A 34 -17.46 -0.60 -10.95
N ARG A 35 -17.54 -0.80 -9.63
CA ARG A 35 -18.35 0.05 -8.75
C ARG A 35 -17.87 0.06 -7.30
N SER A 36 -18.27 1.06 -6.54
CA SER A 36 -18.03 1.08 -5.10
C SER A 36 -18.83 0.01 -4.36
N TYR A 37 -18.26 -0.53 -3.28
CA TYR A 37 -19.02 -1.35 -2.34
C TYR A 37 -20.01 -0.46 -1.54
N ARG A 38 -21.09 -1.06 -1.07
CA ARG A 38 -22.12 -0.40 -0.25
C ARG A 38 -22.10 -0.91 1.20
N ASP A 39 -20.91 -1.18 1.71
CA ASP A 39 -20.77 -1.69 3.07
C ASP A 39 -21.13 -0.62 4.10
N HIS A 40 -21.52 -1.07 5.29
CA HIS A 40 -21.65 -0.19 6.43
C HIS A 40 -20.27 0.11 6.99
N ARG A 41 -20.11 1.32 7.57
CA ARG A 41 -18.90 1.65 8.30
C ARG A 41 -18.85 0.83 9.59
N GLU A 42 -17.69 0.26 9.87
CA GLU A 42 -17.42 -0.48 11.09
C GLU A 42 -16.80 0.42 12.14
N ALA A 43 -17.15 0.22 13.41
CA ALA A 43 -16.54 0.94 14.52
C ALA A 43 -15.09 0.49 14.70
N ALA A 44 -14.18 1.44 14.90
CA ALA A 44 -12.81 1.17 15.26
C ALA A 44 -12.72 0.81 16.75
N THR A 45 -11.83 -0.12 17.08
CA THR A 45 -11.49 -0.42 18.47
C THR A 45 -10.66 0.71 19.09
N ASP A 46 -10.55 0.75 20.42
CA ASP A 46 -9.78 1.79 21.13
C ASP A 46 -8.26 1.71 20.85
N HIS A 47 -7.78 0.57 20.38
CA HIS A 47 -6.39 0.32 19.99
C HIS A 47 -6.30 -0.18 18.55
N GLN A 48 -7.15 0.36 17.67
CA GLN A 48 -7.21 -0.07 16.28
C GLN A 48 -5.86 0.14 15.60
N ILE A 49 -5.33 -0.93 15.02
CA ILE A 49 -4.17 -0.88 14.13
C ILE A 49 -4.69 -1.05 12.71
N LEU A 50 -4.24 -0.17 11.81
CA LEU A 50 -4.48 -0.27 10.38
C LEU A 50 -3.19 -0.73 9.71
N VAL A 51 -3.29 -1.76 8.88
CA VAL A 51 -2.18 -2.23 8.05
C VAL A 51 -2.59 -2.00 6.60
N LEU A 52 -1.91 -1.07 5.94
CA LEU A 52 -2.06 -0.82 4.51
C LEU A 52 -0.93 -1.53 3.77
N ALA A 53 -1.29 -2.46 2.90
CA ALA A 53 -0.36 -3.21 2.08
C ALA A 53 -0.74 -3.04 0.62
N GLY A 54 0.19 -2.50 -0.17
CA GLY A 54 -0.07 -2.23 -1.56
C GLY A 54 1.09 -1.51 -2.23
N PRO A 55 1.06 -1.46 -3.57
CA PRO A 55 2.06 -0.74 -4.33
C PRO A 55 1.90 0.78 -4.14
N MET A 56 2.99 1.53 -4.33
CA MET A 56 2.98 2.99 -4.49
C MET A 56 2.42 3.80 -3.32
N LEU A 57 2.29 3.22 -2.12
CA LEU A 57 1.71 3.93 -0.95
C LEU A 57 2.54 5.16 -0.50
N ARG A 58 3.85 5.18 -0.78
CA ARG A 58 4.77 6.24 -0.30
C ARG A 58 4.83 7.49 -1.19
N THR A 59 4.35 7.43 -2.42
CA THR A 59 4.38 8.56 -3.37
C THR A 59 3.10 9.40 -3.33
N HIS A 60 2.13 9.02 -2.50
CA HIS A 60 0.77 9.59 -2.52
C HIS A 60 0.41 10.39 -1.26
N GLY A 61 1.37 10.68 -0.38
CA GLY A 61 1.20 11.64 0.72
C GLY A 61 0.29 11.21 1.86
N LEU A 62 0.01 9.91 1.99
CA LEU A 62 -0.83 9.37 3.08
C LEU A 62 -0.23 9.67 4.46
N ASP A 63 -1.07 10.07 5.41
CA ASP A 63 -0.70 10.31 6.82
C ASP A 63 -0.48 9.01 7.62
N LEU A 64 0.63 8.33 7.32
CA LEU A 64 1.02 7.05 7.91
C LEU A 64 1.97 7.26 9.10
N ASP A 65 1.68 6.62 10.24
CA ASP A 65 2.55 6.69 11.43
C ASP A 65 3.85 5.87 11.29
N LEU A 66 3.85 4.86 10.41
CA LEU A 66 4.99 3.98 10.14
C LEU A 66 4.92 3.41 8.72
N THR A 67 6.06 3.42 8.03
CA THR A 67 6.23 2.85 6.69
C THR A 67 7.27 1.74 6.67
N ILE A 68 6.91 0.63 6.01
CA ILE A 68 7.82 -0.50 5.76
C ILE A 68 7.92 -0.68 4.25
N HIS A 69 9.11 -0.50 3.71
CA HIS A 69 9.36 -0.75 2.29
C HIS A 69 10.03 -2.11 2.08
N LEU A 70 9.36 -2.96 1.30
CA LEU A 70 9.90 -4.25 0.85
C LEU A 70 10.66 -4.04 -0.47
N ALA A 71 11.96 -3.77 -0.36
CA ALA A 71 12.83 -3.53 -1.50
C ALA A 71 13.14 -4.85 -2.22
N MET A 72 12.75 -4.92 -3.49
CA MET A 72 13.03 -6.05 -4.37
C MET A 72 13.77 -5.59 -5.62
N SER A 73 14.79 -6.35 -6.04
CA SER A 73 15.43 -6.14 -7.34
C SER A 73 14.46 -6.43 -8.49
N GLU A 74 14.66 -5.78 -9.63
CA GLU A 74 13.88 -6.06 -10.84
C GLU A 74 13.90 -7.55 -11.21
N GLY A 75 15.06 -8.19 -11.08
CA GLY A 75 15.19 -9.63 -11.32
C GLY A 75 14.35 -10.48 -10.35
N ALA A 76 14.23 -10.06 -9.08
CA ALA A 76 13.37 -10.74 -8.12
C ALA A 76 11.88 -10.54 -8.43
N LEU A 77 11.47 -9.34 -8.85
CA LEU A 77 10.11 -9.06 -9.30
C LEU A 77 9.73 -9.94 -10.50
N ARG A 78 10.56 -9.96 -11.56
CA ARG A 78 10.33 -10.77 -12.77
C ARG A 78 10.24 -12.28 -12.51
N ARG A 79 10.88 -12.79 -11.45
CA ARG A 79 10.80 -14.22 -11.10
C ARG A 79 9.54 -14.56 -10.29
N ARG A 80 8.92 -13.58 -9.64
CA ARG A 80 7.82 -13.78 -8.67
C ARG A 80 6.48 -13.27 -9.17
N THR A 81 6.47 -12.37 -10.13
CA THR A 81 5.26 -11.86 -10.79
C THR A 81 4.89 -12.80 -11.95
N PRO A 82 3.62 -13.22 -12.09
CA PRO A 82 3.14 -13.90 -13.29
C PRO A 82 3.46 -13.11 -14.57
N HIS A 83 3.73 -13.81 -15.68
CA HIS A 83 4.17 -13.16 -16.92
C HIS A 83 3.16 -12.15 -17.45
N ASP A 84 1.86 -12.44 -17.32
CA ASP A 84 0.75 -11.56 -17.68
C ASP A 84 0.61 -10.32 -16.77
N GLU A 85 1.29 -10.31 -15.62
CA GLU A 85 1.36 -9.16 -14.71
C GLU A 85 2.71 -8.40 -14.81
N HIS A 86 3.66 -8.84 -15.65
CA HIS A 86 4.97 -8.18 -15.79
C HIS A 86 4.90 -6.71 -16.18
N TRP A 87 3.80 -6.28 -16.81
CA TRP A 87 3.57 -4.89 -17.16
C TRP A 87 3.56 -3.97 -15.92
N THR A 88 3.28 -4.50 -14.72
CA THR A 88 3.31 -3.75 -13.45
C THR A 88 4.71 -3.37 -12.99
N ILE A 89 5.73 -4.11 -13.40
CA ILE A 89 7.09 -4.01 -12.84
C ILE A 89 7.73 -2.66 -13.18
N ALA A 90 7.67 -2.23 -14.44
CA ALA A 90 8.29 -0.97 -14.85
C ALA A 90 7.63 0.26 -14.17
N PRO A 91 6.28 0.37 -14.11
CA PRO A 91 5.61 1.40 -13.32
C PRO A 91 6.01 1.39 -11.83
N LEU A 92 6.10 0.21 -11.20
CA LEU A 92 6.52 0.10 -9.79
C LEU A 92 7.93 0.63 -9.55
N LEU A 93 8.87 0.26 -10.43
CA LEU A 93 10.26 0.72 -10.34
C LEU A 93 10.41 2.21 -10.66
N ASP A 94 9.52 2.77 -11.46
CA ASP A 94 9.52 4.20 -11.78
C ASP A 94 8.97 5.03 -10.60
N ASP A 95 7.84 4.63 -10.04
CA ASP A 95 7.23 5.25 -8.85
C ASP A 95 8.20 5.26 -7.65
N GLU A 96 8.93 4.17 -7.45
CA GLU A 96 9.91 4.05 -6.36
C GLU A 96 11.00 5.13 -6.38
N LYS A 97 11.30 5.74 -7.55
CA LYS A 97 12.31 6.82 -7.65
C LYS A 97 11.86 8.12 -6.98
N ASP A 98 10.55 8.36 -6.95
CA ASP A 98 9.94 9.54 -6.36
C ASP A 98 9.48 9.27 -4.91
N ALA A 99 9.63 8.04 -4.41
CA ALA A 99 9.20 7.65 -3.08
C ALA A 99 10.07 8.28 -1.99
N THR A 100 9.43 8.77 -0.93
CA THR A 100 10.13 9.19 0.29
C THR A 100 10.79 7.98 0.97
N PRO A 101 11.92 8.17 1.68
CA PRO A 101 12.50 7.12 2.50
C PRO A 101 11.46 6.49 3.44
N ALA A 102 11.43 5.16 3.49
CA ALA A 102 10.63 4.46 4.50
C ALA A 102 11.36 4.47 5.86
N ASP A 103 10.58 4.36 6.93
CA ASP A 103 11.11 4.22 8.30
C ASP A 103 11.90 2.92 8.46
N ILE A 104 11.43 1.85 7.79
CA ILE A 104 12.07 0.55 7.77
C ILE A 104 12.21 0.06 6.33
N GLU A 105 13.45 -0.23 5.93
CA GLU A 105 13.73 -0.88 4.64
C GLU A 105 14.00 -2.37 4.87
N VAL A 106 13.37 -3.22 4.07
CA VAL A 106 13.56 -4.67 4.11
C VAL A 106 13.99 -5.14 2.74
N ARG A 107 15.18 -5.73 2.63
CA ARG A 107 15.59 -6.44 1.42
C ARG A 107 14.78 -7.72 1.31
N TYR A 108 14.03 -7.86 0.22
CA TYR A 108 12.97 -8.86 0.09
C TYR A 108 13.04 -9.70 -1.20
N ASP A 109 14.20 -9.76 -1.86
CA ASP A 109 14.45 -10.63 -3.03
C ASP A 109 14.12 -12.12 -2.74
N HIS A 110 14.34 -12.52 -1.47
CA HIS A 110 14.01 -13.83 -0.92
C HIS A 110 13.09 -13.64 0.30
N PRO A 111 11.75 -13.73 0.13
CA PRO A 111 10.76 -13.60 1.20
C PRO A 111 10.98 -14.52 2.41
N ASP A 112 11.56 -15.70 2.21
CA ASP A 112 11.90 -16.65 3.29
C ASP A 112 13.17 -16.26 4.06
N ARG A 113 13.91 -15.25 3.59
CA ARG A 113 15.18 -14.76 4.15
C ARG A 113 15.26 -13.23 4.09
N PRO A 114 14.32 -12.51 4.73
CA PRO A 114 14.31 -11.06 4.70
C PRO A 114 15.48 -10.50 5.51
N ALA A 115 16.05 -9.39 5.05
CA ALA A 115 17.06 -8.65 5.80
C ALA A 115 16.55 -7.23 6.08
N ILE A 116 16.50 -6.87 7.37
CA ILE A 116 16.03 -5.56 7.82
C ILE A 116 17.21 -4.59 7.88
N ALA A 117 17.06 -3.44 7.23
CA ALA A 117 17.91 -2.28 7.41
C ALA A 117 17.06 -1.18 8.08
N ARG A 118 17.37 -0.86 9.34
CA ARG A 118 16.82 0.33 9.98
C ARG A 118 17.66 1.52 9.55
N ARG A 119 17.03 2.55 8.99
CA ARG A 119 17.67 3.87 8.94
C ARG A 119 17.62 4.47 10.34
N PRO A 120 18.75 4.94 10.90
CA PRO A 120 18.78 5.64 12.17
C PRO A 120 18.08 7.01 12.10
#